data_AF-A0A833FZR6-F1
#
_entry.id   AF-A0A833FZR6-F1
#
_cell.length_a   1.000
_cell.length_b   1.000
_cell.length_c   1.000
_cell.angle_alpha   90.00
_cell.angle_beta   90.00
_cell.angle_gamma   90.00
#
_symmetry.space_group_name_H-M   'P 1'
#
loop_
_entity.id
_entity.type
_entity.pdbx_description
1 polymer ?
#
loop_
_entity_poly.entity_id
_entity_poly.type
_entity_poly.pdbx_seq_one_letter_code
_entity_poly.pdbx_strand_id
1 'polypeptide(L)' 'YVPAEVNEGVLQTMAMGARPYPMLPYMGLLHTAFGDHTADFLTGKEDAATTLADIEAAYTAAAREQGFLN' A
#
# COMPACT_ATOMS: atom_id res chain seq x y z
N TYR A 1 17.57 -26.36 3.09
CA TYR A 1 17.92 -25.06 2.50
C TYR A 1 18.87 -24.35 3.45
N VAL A 2 19.98 -23.81 2.97
CA VAL A 2 20.93 -23.02 3.77
C VAL A 2 20.85 -21.58 3.25
N PRO A 3 20.40 -20.60 4.06
CA PRO A 3 20.36 -19.20 3.66
C PRO A 3 21.77 -18.63 3.41
N ALA A 4 21.91 -17.74 2.43
CA ALA A 4 23.11 -16.94 2.28
C ALA A 4 23.06 -15.71 3.22
N GLU A 5 24.20 -15.07 3.46
CA GLU A 5 24.30 -13.89 4.33
C GLU A 5 23.35 -12.76 3.90
N VAL A 6 23.17 -12.57 2.58
CA VAL A 6 22.22 -11.59 2.02
C VAL A 6 20.75 -11.84 2.40
N ASN A 7 20.42 -13.05 2.86
CA ASN A 7 19.07 -13.41 3.30
C ASN A 7 18.79 -13.04 4.75
N GLU A 8 19.79 -12.65 5.54
CA GLU A 8 19.63 -12.44 6.99
C GLU A 8 18.54 -11.43 7.32
N GLY A 9 18.54 -10.25 6.68
CA GLY A 9 17.53 -9.22 6.91
C GLY A 9 16.11 -9.66 6.55
N VAL A 10 15.96 -10.46 5.49
CA VAL A 10 14.66 -11.03 5.09
C VAL A 10 14.17 -12.02 6.14
N LEU A 11 15.05 -12.91 6.62
CA LEU A 11 14.71 -13.89 7.65
C LEU A 11 14.40 -13.25 8.99
N GLN A 12 15.12 -12.20 9.39
CA GLN A 12 14.81 -11.41 10.58
C GLN A 12 13.44 -10.74 10.45
N THR A 13 13.12 -10.15 9.30
CA THR A 13 11.81 -9.55 9.03
C THR A 13 10.68 -10.58 9.14
N MET A 14 10.89 -11.79 8.62
CA MET A 14 9.95 -12.91 8.78
C MET A 14 9.83 -13.33 10.26
N ALA A 15 10.94 -13.43 10.98
CA ALA A 15 10.95 -13.80 12.40
C ALA A 15 10.24 -12.76 13.29
N MET A 16 10.25 -11.48 12.91
CA MET A 16 9.48 -10.42 13.57
C MET A 16 7.98 -10.46 13.24
N GLY A 17 7.51 -11.42 12.42
CA GLY A 17 6.10 -11.59 12.12
C GLY A 17 5.58 -10.68 11.01
N ALA A 18 6.45 -10.23 10.09
CA ALA A 18 6.01 -9.48 8.92
C ALA A 18 4.96 -10.27 8.14
N ARG A 19 3.87 -9.59 7.79
CA ARG A 19 2.79 -10.19 7.01
C ARG A 19 3.17 -10.20 5.54
N PRO A 20 2.86 -11.28 4.79
CA PRO A 20 3.09 -11.30 3.35
C PRO A 20 2.26 -10.21 2.68
N TYR A 21 2.79 -9.64 1.60
CA TYR A 21 2.06 -8.68 0.80
C TYR A 21 0.79 -9.34 0.23
N PRO A 22 -0.40 -8.71 0.36
CA PRO A 22 -1.63 -9.29 -0.15
C PRO A 22 -1.60 -9.36 -1.68
N MET A 23 -1.83 -10.56 -2.23
CA MET A 23 -1.95 -10.78 -3.67
C MET A 23 -3.42 -10.76 -4.10
N LEU A 24 -4.07 -9.61 -3.91
CA LEU A 24 -5.51 -9.43 -4.15
C LEU A 24 -5.74 -8.52 -5.37
N PRO A 25 -6.78 -8.76 -6.20
CA PRO A 25 -7.01 -8.00 -7.43
C PRO A 25 -7.11 -6.47 -7.23
N TYR A 26 -7.67 -6.04 -6.11
CA TYR A 26 -7.86 -4.62 -5.78
C TYR A 26 -6.61 -3.91 -5.23
N MET A 27 -5.50 -4.61 -4.98
CA MET A 27 -4.26 -3.95 -4.53
C MET A 27 -3.66 -3.03 -5.60
N GLY A 28 -3.92 -3.29 -6.88
CA GLY A 28 -3.56 -2.36 -7.95
C GLY A 28 -4.25 -1.01 -7.82
N LEU A 29 -5.52 -1.00 -7.39
CA LEU A 29 -6.29 0.24 -7.16
C LEU A 29 -5.71 1.05 -6.00
N LEU A 30 -5.29 0.36 -4.94
CA LEU A 30 -4.63 1.02 -3.81
C LEU A 30 -3.31 1.66 -4.23
N HIS A 31 -2.49 0.97 -5.04
CA HIS A 31 -1.24 1.53 -5.53
C HIS A 31 -1.44 2.77 -6.40
N THR A 32 -2.44 2.76 -7.28
CA THR A 32 -2.80 3.93 -8.09
C THR A 32 -3.19 5.10 -7.19
N ALA A 33 -4.19 4.91 -6.32
CA ALA A 33 -4.64 5.97 -5.41
C ALA A 33 -3.51 6.51 -4.53
N PHE A 34 -2.68 5.63 -3.95
CA PHE A 34 -1.53 6.05 -3.17
C PHE A 34 -0.53 6.85 -4.00
N GLY A 35 -0.21 6.40 -5.22
CA GLY A 35 0.72 7.08 -6.12
C GLY A 35 0.26 8.48 -6.54
N ASP A 36 -1.05 8.64 -6.77
CA ASP A 36 -1.64 9.90 -7.22
C ASP A 36 -1.60 11.00 -6.14
N HIS A 37 -1.66 10.61 -4.86
CA HIS A 37 -1.82 11.56 -3.75
C HIS A 37 -0.58 11.71 -2.85
N THR A 38 0.32 10.72 -2.78
CA THR A 38 1.46 10.75 -1.83
C THR A 38 2.41 11.93 -2.06
N ALA A 39 2.55 12.41 -3.29
CA ALA A 39 3.40 13.56 -3.60
C ALA A 39 2.92 14.84 -2.90
N ASP A 40 1.62 15.01 -2.71
CA ASP A 40 1.04 16.20 -2.07
C ASP A 40 1.44 16.28 -0.59
N PHE A 41 1.45 15.15 0.12
CA PHE A 41 2.00 15.07 1.47
C PHE A 41 3.51 15.33 1.51
N LEU A 42 4.28 14.65 0.64
CA LEU A 42 5.75 14.74 0.65
C LEU A 42 6.26 16.15 0.32
N THR A 43 5.48 16.93 -0.42
CA THR A 43 5.81 18.32 -0.78
C THR A 43 5.19 19.35 0.15
N GLY A 44 4.42 18.93 1.15
CA GLY A 44 3.78 19.81 2.13
C GLY A 44 2.58 20.59 1.60
N LYS A 45 2.00 20.17 0.47
CA LYS A 45 0.75 20.73 -0.06
C LYS A 45 -0.46 20.30 0.78
N GLU A 46 -0.40 19.10 1.34
CA GLU A 46 -1.43 18.52 2.21
C GLU A 46 -0.80 17.93 3.48
N ASP A 47 -1.61 17.85 4.54
CA ASP A 47 -1.23 17.06 5.72
C ASP A 47 -1.55 15.57 5.52
N ALA A 48 -0.99 14.74 6.40
CA ALA A 48 -1.15 13.28 6.29
C ALA A 48 -2.62 12.82 6.37
N ALA A 49 -3.46 13.50 7.14
CA ALA A 49 -4.86 13.11 7.31
C ALA A 49 -5.66 13.42 6.05
N THR A 50 -5.45 14.59 5.44
CA THR A 50 -6.05 14.96 4.16
C THR A 50 -5.62 14.00 3.05
N THR A 51 -4.31 13.76 2.90
CA THR A 51 -3.83 12.85 1.85
C THR A 51 -4.34 11.43 2.01
N LEU A 52 -4.45 10.91 3.25
CA LEU A 52 -5.04 9.59 3.48
C LEU A 52 -6.53 9.53 3.14
N ALA A 53 -7.29 10.60 3.44
CA ALA A 53 -8.70 10.68 3.08
C ALA A 53 -8.90 10.68 1.56
N ASP A 54 -8.04 11.38 0.83
CA ASP A 54 -8.08 11.41 -0.64
C ASP A 54 -7.74 10.04 -1.25
N ILE A 55 -6.70 9.36 -0.73
CA ILE A 55 -6.37 7.99 -1.12
C ILE A 55 -7.55 7.05 -0.88
N GLU A 56 -8.20 7.13 0.29
CA GLU A 56 -9.35 6.30 0.63
C GLU A 56 -10.53 6.59 -0.31
N ALA A 57 -10.82 7.85 -0.60
CA ALA A 57 -11.89 8.26 -1.50
C ALA A 57 -11.66 7.74 -2.93
N ALA A 58 -10.44 7.93 -3.47
CA ALA A 58 -10.06 7.47 -4.79
C ALA A 58 -10.11 5.94 -4.90
N TYR A 59 -9.53 5.22 -3.92
CA TYR A 59 -9.59 3.76 -3.86
C TYR A 59 -11.04 3.26 -3.79
N THR A 60 -11.86 3.84 -2.92
CA THR A 60 -13.26 3.43 -2.71
C THR A 60 -14.09 3.65 -3.97
N ALA A 61 -13.90 4.78 -4.66
CA ALA A 61 -14.57 5.06 -5.93
C ALA A 61 -14.21 4.02 -7.00
N ALA A 62 -12.92 3.77 -7.21
CA ALA A 62 -12.45 2.80 -8.18
C ALA A 62 -12.87 1.35 -7.83
N ALA A 63 -12.82 0.99 -6.55
CA ALA A 63 -13.24 -0.32 -6.09
C ALA A 63 -14.74 -0.55 -6.29
N ARG A 64 -15.58 0.48 -6.10
CA ARG A 64 -17.01 0.43 -6.42
C ARG A 64 -17.25 0.32 -7.92
N GLU A 65 -16.58 1.13 -8.73
CA GLU A 65 -16.71 1.08 -10.19
C GLU A 65 -16.34 -0.30 -10.77
N GLN A 66 -15.34 -0.96 -10.19
CA GLN A 66 -14.91 -2.30 -10.61
C GLN A 66 -15.64 -3.44 -9.89
N GLY A 67 -16.63 -3.15 -9.04
CA GLY A 67 -17.45 -4.15 -8.37
C GLY A 67 -16.75 -4.93 -7.25
N PHE A 68 -15.62 -4.43 -6.74
CA PHE A 68 -14.93 -5.00 -5.57
C PHE A 68 -15.55 -4.54 -4.24
N LEU A 69 -16.28 -3.42 -4.25
CA LEU A 69 -16.93 -2.84 -3.08
C LEU A 69 -18.38 -2.45 -3.43
N ASN A 70 -19.34 -2.78 -2.55
CA ASN A 70 -20.75 -2.47 -2.70
C ASN A 70 -21.20 -1.44 -1.66
#